data_AF-A0A5S3WFL0-F1
#
_entry.id   AF-A0A5S3WFL0-F1
#
_cell.length_a   1.000
_cell.length_b   1.000
_cell.length_c   1.000
_cell.angle_alpha   90.00
_cell.angle_beta   90.00
_cell.angle_gamma   90.00
#
_symmetry.space_group_name_H-M   'P 1'
#
loop_
_entity.id
_entity.type
_entity.pdbx_description
1 polymer ?
#
loop_
_entity_poly.entity_id
_entity_poly.type
_entity_poly.pdbx_seq_one_letter_code
_entity_poly.pdbx_strand_id
1 'polypeptide(L)'
;MISENFSWTGSIHLQHGSTVYDLHHDYDFIKFSYDVEKRLMVLEWRKGKYDWVKRELPKTILLSLFNVKHFSFQPRSSERSFNEDNCLSSFGYLSDDEWCEGQFWVDGDPDSSWYWSLEFESGAELIVSAESALVKVEP
;
A
#
# COMPACT_ATOMS: atom_id res chain seq x y z
N MET A 1 -2.12 13.24 4.53
CA MET A 1 -0.95 12.41 4.91
C MET A 1 0.26 12.87 4.11
N ILE A 2 1.46 12.95 4.70
CA ILE A 2 2.69 13.36 3.99
C ILE A 2 3.52 12.13 3.63
N SER A 3 3.83 11.92 2.34
CA SER A 3 4.83 10.95 1.90
C SER A 3 6.23 11.60 1.95
N GLU A 4 7.11 11.14 2.84
CA GLU A 4 8.36 11.86 3.14
C GLU A 4 9.48 11.62 2.12
N ASN A 5 9.62 10.38 1.64
CA ASN A 5 10.75 9.97 0.79
C ASN A 5 10.36 9.11 -0.41
N PHE A 6 9.07 9.08 -0.74
CA PHE A 6 8.52 8.28 -1.81
C PHE A 6 7.27 8.95 -2.39
N SER A 7 6.83 8.49 -3.56
CA SER A 7 5.56 8.85 -4.16
C SER A 7 4.87 7.63 -4.76
N TRP A 8 3.56 7.69 -4.88
CA TRP A 8 2.79 6.74 -5.70
C TRP A 8 2.79 7.25 -7.14
N THR A 9 3.06 6.38 -8.11
CA THR A 9 3.17 6.74 -9.54
C THR A 9 2.15 6.02 -10.42
N GLY A 10 1.07 5.57 -9.79
CA GLY A 10 -0.02 4.79 -10.37
C GLY A 10 -0.71 4.01 -9.26
N SER A 11 -1.61 3.10 -9.62
CA SER A 11 -2.33 2.28 -8.64
C SER A 11 -1.50 1.12 -8.10
N ILE A 12 -0.37 0.75 -8.70
CA ILE A 12 0.43 -0.40 -8.23
C ILE A 12 1.92 -0.08 -8.09
N HIS A 13 2.30 1.18 -8.33
CA HIS A 13 3.69 1.60 -8.43
C HIS A 13 4.09 2.55 -7.31
N LEU A 14 5.16 2.18 -6.59
CA LEU A 14 5.78 2.99 -5.56
C LEU A 14 7.15 3.46 -6.03
N GLN A 15 7.37 4.77 -6.06
CA GLN A 15 8.65 5.37 -6.41
C GLN A 15 9.43 5.77 -5.16
N HIS A 16 10.67 5.28 -5.03
CA HIS A 16 11.62 5.67 -3.97
C HIS A 16 12.95 6.09 -4.62
N GLY A 17 13.37 7.33 -4.38
CA GLY A 17 14.48 7.92 -5.12
C GLY A 17 14.24 7.91 -6.63
N SER A 18 15.14 7.28 -7.38
CA SER A 18 15.05 7.15 -8.85
C SER A 18 14.43 5.83 -9.33
N THR A 19 13.97 4.97 -8.42
CA THR A 19 13.49 3.63 -8.75
C THR A 19 11.98 3.56 -8.54
N VAL A 20 11.29 2.95 -9.49
CA VAL A 20 9.86 2.61 -9.40
C VAL A 20 9.74 1.12 -9.15
N TYR A 21 9.03 0.74 -8.10
CA TYR A 21 8.75 -0.64 -7.73
C TYR A 21 7.32 -0.99 -8.10
N ASP A 22 7.14 -2.08 -8.86
CA ASP A 22 5.83 -2.65 -9.17
C ASP A 22 5.41 -3.59 -8.04
N LEU A 23 4.55 -3.11 -7.14
CA LEU A 23 4.14 -3.85 -5.96
C LEU A 23 3.13 -4.98 -6.26
N HIS A 24 2.65 -5.07 -7.51
CA HIS A 24 1.74 -6.12 -7.97
C HIS A 24 2.52 -7.25 -8.65
N HIS A 25 3.39 -6.92 -9.60
CA HIS A 25 4.08 -7.93 -10.42
C HIS A 25 5.38 -8.45 -9.81
N ASP A 26 6.12 -7.60 -9.11
CA ASP A 26 7.49 -7.92 -8.67
C ASP A 26 7.59 -8.30 -7.19
N TYR A 27 6.53 -8.07 -6.42
CA TYR A 27 6.51 -8.20 -4.97
C TYR A 27 5.26 -8.91 -4.45
N ASP A 28 5.46 -9.74 -3.42
CA ASP A 28 4.42 -10.36 -2.62
C ASP A 28 4.18 -9.54 -1.35
N PHE A 29 2.93 -9.17 -1.04
CA PHE A 29 2.57 -8.63 0.26
C PHE A 29 2.65 -9.71 1.34
N ILE A 30 3.38 -9.44 2.42
CA ILE A 30 3.65 -10.45 3.46
C ILE A 30 2.75 -10.26 4.67
N LYS A 31 2.62 -9.02 5.15
CA LYS A 31 1.86 -8.69 6.35
C LYS A 31 1.71 -7.19 6.50
N PHE A 32 0.77 -6.82 7.36
CA PHE A 32 0.82 -5.57 8.09
C PHE A 32 0.99 -5.82 9.59
N SER A 33 1.52 -4.85 10.31
CA SER A 33 1.55 -4.82 11.77
C SER A 33 1.11 -3.45 12.26
N TYR A 34 0.31 -3.41 13.33
CA TYR A 34 -0.13 -2.17 13.96
C TYR A 34 0.27 -2.16 15.43
N ASP A 35 1.10 -1.18 15.80
CA ASP A 35 1.46 -0.87 17.19
C ASP A 35 0.51 0.21 17.73
N VAL A 36 -0.36 -0.18 18.67
CA VAL A 36 -1.39 0.70 19.25
C VAL A 36 -0.77 1.81 20.08
N GLU A 37 0.29 1.53 20.84
CA GLU A 37 0.94 2.51 21.71
C GLU A 37 1.61 3.59 20.87
N LYS A 38 2.33 3.18 19.82
CA LYS A 38 3.04 4.10 18.93
C LYS A 38 2.17 4.69 17.83
N ARG A 39 0.96 4.17 17.64
CA ARG A 39 0.10 4.44 16.47
C ARG A 39 0.90 4.33 15.17
N LEU A 40 1.60 3.22 15.02
CA LEU A 40 2.50 2.94 13.91
C LEU A 40 1.98 1.72 13.15
N MET A 41 1.70 1.90 11.86
CA MET A 41 1.46 0.79 10.96
C MET A 41 2.69 0.54 10.10
N VAL A 42 3.04 -0.73 9.89
CA VAL A 42 4.08 -1.14 8.94
C VAL A 42 3.51 -2.17 7.99
N LEU A 43 3.65 -1.91 6.69
CA LEU A 43 3.32 -2.81 5.59
C LEU A 43 4.61 -3.39 5.02
N GLU A 44 4.67 -4.70 4.83
CA GLU A 44 5.85 -5.40 4.30
C GLU A 44 5.53 -6.11 2.99
N TRP A 45 6.30 -5.79 1.95
CA TRP A 45 6.38 -6.54 0.71
C TRP A 45 7.73 -7.22 0.58
N ARG A 46 7.74 -8.40 -0.04
CA ARG A 46 8.95 -9.16 -0.32
C ARG A 46 9.06 -9.44 -1.81
N LYS A 47 10.27 -9.32 -2.34
CA LYS A 47 10.55 -9.62 -3.74
C LYS A 47 10.07 -11.03 -4.10
N GLY A 48 9.26 -11.10 -5.16
CA GLY A 48 8.75 -12.35 -5.70
C GLY A 48 9.86 -13.26 -6.20
N LYS A 49 9.58 -14.55 -6.29
CA LYS A 49 10.52 -15.57 -6.79
C LYS A 49 10.26 -15.98 -8.24
N TYR A 50 9.52 -15.16 -8.97
CA TYR A 50 9.10 -15.45 -10.33
C TYR A 50 10.20 -15.16 -11.36
N ASP A 51 10.13 -15.82 -12.52
CA ASP A 51 11.18 -15.75 -13.53
C ASP A 51 11.35 -14.36 -14.16
N TRP A 52 10.30 -13.54 -14.16
CA TRP A 52 10.33 -12.17 -14.68
C TRP A 52 10.90 -11.15 -13.68
N VAL A 53 10.98 -11.50 -12.39
CA VAL A 53 11.40 -10.56 -11.34
C VAL A 53 12.90 -10.33 -11.44
N LYS A 54 13.26 -9.06 -11.60
CA LYS A 54 14.65 -8.61 -11.73
C LYS A 54 15.48 -8.94 -10.49
N ARG A 55 16.69 -9.46 -10.69
CA ARG A 55 17.56 -9.94 -9.59
C ARG A 55 18.05 -8.81 -8.70
N GLU A 56 18.29 -7.65 -9.29
CA GLU A 56 18.78 -6.43 -8.68
C GLU A 56 17.76 -5.71 -7.78
N LEU A 57 16.48 -6.09 -7.85
CA LEU A 57 15.45 -5.51 -6.99
C LEU A 57 15.74 -5.82 -5.51
N PRO A 58 15.48 -4.86 -4.59
CA PRO A 58 15.65 -5.08 -3.15
C PRO A 58 14.75 -6.22 -2.66
N LYS A 59 15.21 -6.96 -1.66
CA LYS A 59 14.45 -8.11 -1.12
C LYS A 59 13.18 -7.68 -0.41
N THR A 60 13.16 -6.52 0.23
CA THR A 60 12.03 -6.09 1.05
C THR A 60 11.72 -4.61 0.83
N ILE A 61 10.44 -4.27 0.79
CA ILE A 61 9.93 -2.90 0.86
C ILE A 61 9.09 -2.79 2.13
N LEU A 62 9.42 -1.84 2.98
CA LEU A 62 8.69 -1.52 4.21
C LEU A 62 8.09 -0.12 4.07
N LEU A 63 6.76 -0.03 4.11
CA LEU A 63 6.04 1.24 4.21
C LEU A 63 5.56 1.43 5.64
N SER A 64 6.10 2.45 6.31
CA SER A 64 5.73 2.81 7.69
C SER A 64 4.83 4.03 7.68
N LEU A 65 3.69 3.96 8.37
CA LEU A 65 2.75 5.06 8.55
C LEU A 65 2.74 5.48 10.02
N PHE A 66 3.10 6.74 10.28
CA PHE A 66 3.31 7.28 11.62
C PHE A 66 2.13 8.13 12.08
N ASN A 67 1.85 8.07 13.39
CA ASN A 67 0.73 8.77 14.01
C ASN A 67 -0.58 8.47 13.27
N VAL A 68 -0.88 7.18 13.09
CA VAL A 68 -2.11 6.70 12.47
C VAL A 68 -3.33 7.31 13.20
N LYS A 69 -4.22 7.91 12.42
CA LYS A 69 -5.45 8.59 12.87
C LYS A 69 -6.68 7.74 12.58
N HIS A 70 -6.69 7.04 11.46
CA HIS A 70 -7.73 6.09 11.07
C HIS A 70 -7.09 4.79 10.60
N PHE A 71 -7.66 3.67 11.00
CA PHE A 71 -7.34 2.35 10.48
C PHE A 71 -8.60 1.50 10.43
N SER A 72 -8.92 0.98 9.25
CA SER A 72 -9.93 -0.06 9.06
C SER A 72 -9.43 -1.11 8.07
N PHE A 73 -9.92 -2.34 8.24
CA PHE A 73 -9.63 -3.45 7.35
C PHE A 73 -10.95 -4.04 6.87
N GLN A 74 -11.18 -4.02 5.56
CA GLN A 74 -12.27 -4.75 4.95
C GLN A 74 -11.84 -6.20 4.71
N PRO A 75 -12.66 -7.18 5.12
CA PRO A 75 -12.32 -8.59 4.94
C PRO A 75 -12.28 -8.95 3.46
N ARG A 76 -11.51 -10.00 3.14
CA ARG A 76 -11.52 -10.61 1.80
C ARG A 76 -12.92 -10.99 1.33
N SER A 77 -13.09 -11.10 0.01
CA SER A 77 -14.27 -11.75 -0.57
C SER A 77 -14.17 -13.28 -0.44
N SER A 78 -15.29 -13.91 -0.06
CA SER A 78 -15.43 -15.37 -0.02
C SER A 78 -15.52 -16.01 -1.40
N GLU A 79 -15.80 -15.23 -2.44
CA GLU A 79 -15.94 -15.71 -3.81
C GLU A 79 -14.60 -15.82 -4.55
N ARG A 80 -13.57 -15.10 -4.07
CA ARG A 80 -12.23 -15.12 -4.66
C ARG A 80 -11.42 -16.31 -4.15
N SER A 81 -10.46 -16.77 -4.96
CA SER A 81 -9.53 -17.84 -4.57
C SER A 81 -8.50 -17.34 -3.54
N PHE A 82 -7.68 -18.25 -2.99
CA PHE A 82 -6.58 -17.90 -2.09
C PHE A 82 -5.23 -17.70 -2.81
N ASN A 83 -5.18 -17.84 -4.13
CA ASN A 83 -3.93 -17.92 -4.88
C ASN A 83 -3.15 -16.59 -4.95
N GLU A 84 -3.85 -15.47 -4.82
CA GLU A 84 -3.31 -14.12 -5.00
C GLU A 84 -3.66 -13.23 -3.80
N ASP A 85 -3.90 -13.82 -2.63
CA ASP A 85 -4.23 -13.06 -1.41
C ASP A 85 -3.18 -12.03 -1.02
N ASN A 86 -1.94 -12.30 -1.41
CA ASN A 86 -0.76 -11.48 -1.18
C ASN A 86 -0.46 -10.52 -2.34
N CYS A 87 -1.30 -10.44 -3.37
CA CYS A 87 -1.09 -9.54 -4.49
C CYS A 87 -1.86 -8.24 -4.27
N LEU A 88 -1.17 -7.09 -4.36
CA LEU A 88 -1.81 -5.78 -4.34
C LEU A 88 -2.58 -5.59 -5.65
N SER A 89 -3.89 -5.42 -5.61
CA SER A 89 -4.66 -5.09 -6.81
C SER A 89 -4.54 -3.61 -7.16
N SER A 90 -4.68 -2.75 -6.15
CA SER A 90 -4.55 -1.30 -6.34
C SER A 90 -4.31 -0.52 -5.06
N PHE A 91 -3.67 0.63 -5.22
CA PHE A 91 -3.54 1.73 -4.30
C PHE A 91 -4.35 2.90 -4.84
N GLY A 92 -5.03 3.60 -3.94
CA GLY A 92 -5.69 4.85 -4.25
C GLY A 92 -6.15 5.57 -2.99
N TYR A 93 -7.14 6.42 -3.17
CA TYR A 93 -7.69 7.30 -2.15
C TYR A 93 -9.17 7.01 -1.93
N LEU A 94 -9.63 7.32 -0.72
CA LEU A 94 -11.04 7.40 -0.35
C LEU A 94 -11.32 8.76 0.30
N SER A 95 -12.42 9.39 -0.09
CA SER A 95 -12.97 10.56 0.60
C SER A 95 -14.10 10.11 1.52
N ASP A 96 -14.35 10.86 2.59
CA ASP A 96 -15.55 10.71 3.43
C ASP A 96 -16.77 11.45 2.84
N ASP A 97 -16.61 12.12 1.71
CA ASP A 97 -17.69 12.77 0.99
C ASP A 97 -18.67 11.78 0.33
N GLU A 98 -19.93 12.19 0.21
CA GLU A 98 -21.02 11.38 -0.39
C GLU A 98 -20.77 10.92 -1.82
N TRP A 99 -19.92 11.63 -2.58
CA TRP A 99 -19.61 11.26 -3.96
C TRP A 99 -18.65 10.06 -4.07
N CYS A 100 -17.93 9.73 -2.99
CA CYS A 100 -16.90 8.70 -3.00
C CYS A 100 -17.53 7.32 -2.75
N GLU A 101 -17.91 6.64 -3.83
CA GLU A 101 -18.49 5.29 -3.78
C GLU A 101 -17.44 4.17 -3.71
N GLY A 102 -16.16 4.49 -3.88
CA GLY A 102 -15.06 3.52 -3.86
C GLY A 102 -13.70 4.16 -4.10
N GLN A 103 -12.66 3.32 -4.17
CA GLN A 103 -11.29 3.78 -4.36
C GLN A 103 -11.15 4.56 -5.67
N PHE A 104 -10.50 5.72 -5.61
CA PHE A 104 -10.17 6.53 -6.79
C PHE A 104 -8.70 6.95 -6.79
N TRP A 105 -8.23 7.45 -7.93
CA TRP A 105 -6.87 7.93 -8.08
C TRP A 105 -6.86 9.33 -8.69
N VAL A 106 -5.83 10.12 -8.36
CA VAL A 106 -5.68 11.50 -8.84
C VAL A 106 -4.28 11.74 -9.40
N ASP A 107 -4.22 12.51 -10.48
CA ASP A 107 -2.98 13.10 -10.99
C ASP A 107 -2.63 14.34 -10.14
N GLY A 108 -1.81 14.17 -9.10
CA GLY A 108 -1.30 15.29 -8.30
C GLY A 108 -1.34 15.05 -6.78
N ASP A 109 -1.30 16.14 -6.03
CA ASP A 109 -1.32 16.08 -4.56
C ASP A 109 -2.74 15.75 -4.08
N PRO A 110 -2.94 14.63 -3.36
CA PRO A 110 -4.24 14.29 -2.80
C PRO A 110 -4.62 15.24 -1.66
N ASP A 111 -5.92 15.35 -1.36
CA ASP A 111 -6.34 16.06 -0.16
C ASP A 111 -5.76 15.35 1.08
N SER A 112 -5.30 16.16 2.03
CA SER A 112 -4.80 15.69 3.31
C SER A 112 -5.84 14.96 4.17
N SER A 113 -7.13 15.21 3.93
CA SER A 113 -8.27 14.56 4.59
C SER A 113 -8.56 13.15 4.07
N TRP A 114 -8.16 12.84 2.84
CA TRP A 114 -8.45 11.55 2.22
C TRP A 114 -7.67 10.41 2.89
N TYR A 115 -8.29 9.24 2.89
CA TYR A 115 -7.67 8.00 3.34
C TYR A 115 -6.86 7.39 2.22
N TRP A 116 -5.77 6.72 2.58
CA TRP A 116 -5.12 5.78 1.68
C TRP A 116 -5.88 4.46 1.72
N SER A 117 -6.09 3.89 0.54
CA SER A 117 -6.70 2.59 0.36
C SER A 117 -5.73 1.68 -0.40
N LEU A 118 -5.54 0.46 0.10
CA LEU A 118 -4.79 -0.61 -0.54
C LEU A 118 -5.72 -1.83 -0.68
N GLU A 119 -6.18 -2.08 -1.90
CA GLU A 119 -7.01 -3.24 -2.25
C GLU A 119 -6.12 -4.39 -2.74
N PHE A 120 -6.42 -5.61 -2.31
CA PHE A 120 -5.71 -6.83 -2.69
C PHE A 120 -6.54 -7.67 -3.67
N GLU A 121 -5.90 -8.56 -4.42
CA GLU A 121 -6.61 -9.47 -5.34
C GLU A 121 -7.57 -10.44 -4.64
N SER A 122 -7.50 -10.56 -3.31
CA SER A 122 -8.51 -11.24 -2.49
C SER A 122 -9.81 -10.44 -2.29
N GLY A 123 -9.85 -9.18 -2.71
CA GLY A 123 -10.90 -8.21 -2.40
C GLY A 123 -10.84 -7.67 -0.96
N ALA A 124 -9.78 -7.99 -0.20
CA ALA A 124 -9.53 -7.34 1.08
C ALA A 124 -9.01 -5.91 0.83
N GLU A 125 -9.29 -4.99 1.77
CA GLU A 125 -8.88 -3.60 1.63
C GLU A 125 -8.35 -3.05 2.96
N LEU A 126 -7.13 -2.48 2.94
CA LEU A 126 -6.57 -1.72 4.04
C LEU A 126 -6.84 -0.24 3.81
N ILE A 127 -7.54 0.39 4.75
CA ILE A 127 -7.86 1.82 4.69
C ILE A 127 -7.21 2.52 5.88
N VAL A 128 -6.40 3.54 5.61
CA VAL A 128 -5.56 4.18 6.63
C VAL A 128 -5.43 5.68 6.40
N SER A 129 -5.49 6.47 7.48
CA SER A 129 -4.93 7.83 7.49
C SER A 129 -3.90 7.96 8.59
N ALA A 130 -2.86 8.74 8.28
CA ALA A 130 -1.69 8.93 9.13
C ALA A 130 -1.16 10.35 8.92
N GLU A 131 -0.29 10.78 9.82
CA GLU A 131 0.35 12.09 9.70
C GLU A 131 1.41 12.07 8.60
N SER A 132 2.31 11.09 8.66
CA SER A 132 3.36 10.90 7.66
C SER A 132 3.60 9.43 7.35
N ALA A 133 4.28 9.19 6.23
CA ALA A 133 4.68 7.87 5.79
C ALA A 133 6.11 7.88 5.24
N LEU A 134 6.84 6.80 5.48
CA LEU A 134 8.20 6.59 5.02
C LEU A 134 8.38 5.20 4.43
N VAL A 135 9.14 5.12 3.35
CA VAL A 135 9.55 3.86 2.74
C VAL A 135 11.01 3.55 3.09
N LYS A 136 11.25 2.30 3.46
CA LYS A 136 12.59 1.71 3.57
C LYS A 136 12.68 0.52 2.63
N VAL A 137 13.73 0.52 1.80
CA VAL A 137 14.09 -0.61 0.95
C VAL A 137 15.25 -1.37 1.57
N GLU A 138 15.14 -2.70 1.64
CA GLU A 138 16.16 -3.56 2.26
C GLU A 138 16.70 -4.59 1.24
N PRO A 139 18.02 -4.87 1.27
CA PRO A 139 18.69 -5.69 0.27
C PRO A 139 18.47 -7.20 0.39
#